data_AF-A0AA35W9N5-F1
#
_entry.id   AF-A0AA35W9N5-F1
#
_cell.length_a   1.000
_cell.length_b   1.000
_cell.length_c   1.000
_cell.angle_alpha   90.00
_cell.angle_beta   90.00
_cell.angle_gamma   90.00
#
_symmetry.space_group_name_H-M   'P 1'
#
loop_
_entity.id
_entity.type
_entity.pdbx_description
1 polymer ?
#
loop_
_entity_poly.entity_id
_entity_poly.type
_entity_poly.pdbx_seq_one_letter_code
_entity_poly.pdbx_strand_id
1 'polypeptide(L)'
;MSEERSGHVLELYKKAFAEKSSRSVDIYGYGFTTLSTGSGEVKINKIEETENKKAGSRFLLELDIQLEGESEVLHTSEYVYLATGASSLCHTSNFQWKRNVDVYLVVSVKNLGAWVQHLIHNMEHIYKVTGDERFELVIVDYQSGDLDVAAELRASSLPRWKVISMTGGFSRSGGLQAGIDYVTNPDAIVMTIDMHLTLPPGFVEYTRRHVVQGKMGFAPMFFRLNQGYTEININGFWETLTYGLLGMYKSDWTTAGGFDVQKYTTKWGGEDWGAVDR
;
A
#
# COMPACT_ATOMS: atom_id res chain seq x y z
N MET A 1 15.77 6.97 -9.09
CA MET A 1 15.34 7.46 -10.42
C MET A 1 15.26 8.98 -10.35
N SER A 2 15.99 9.71 -11.20
CA SER A 2 15.96 11.18 -11.21
C SER A 2 14.63 11.69 -11.77
N GLU A 3 14.16 12.87 -11.33
CA GLU A 3 12.94 13.52 -11.81
C GLU A 3 12.94 13.73 -13.34
N GLU A 4 14.12 13.92 -13.95
CA GLU A 4 14.31 13.99 -15.41
C GLU A 4 13.87 12.71 -16.15
N ARG A 5 14.19 11.53 -15.61
CA ARG A 5 13.83 10.24 -16.23
C ARG A 5 12.31 10.02 -16.17
N SER A 6 11.65 10.50 -15.11
CA SER A 6 10.18 10.51 -15.00
C SER A 6 9.51 11.41 -16.03
N GLY A 7 10.10 12.57 -16.34
CA GLY A 7 9.60 13.47 -17.38
C GLY A 7 9.66 12.88 -18.80
N HIS A 8 10.74 12.17 -19.13
CA HIS A 8 10.91 11.53 -20.44
C HIS A 8 9.96 10.33 -20.63
N VAL A 9 9.80 9.53 -19.58
CA VAL A 9 8.81 8.44 -19.49
C VAL A 9 7.39 8.96 -19.69
N LEU A 10 7.07 10.11 -19.09
CA LEU A 10 5.79 10.78 -19.25
C LEU A 10 5.55 11.27 -20.69
N GLU A 11 6.59 11.69 -21.40
CA GLU A 11 6.49 12.11 -22.80
C GLU A 11 6.23 10.92 -23.74
N LEU A 12 6.88 9.79 -23.47
CA LEU A 12 6.65 8.54 -24.21
C LEU A 12 5.24 8.00 -23.99
N TYR A 13 4.78 8.04 -22.74
CA TYR A 13 3.39 7.74 -22.39
C TYR A 13 2.41 8.63 -23.18
N LYS A 14 2.67 9.95 -23.25
CA LYS A 14 1.83 10.89 -24.01
C LYS A 14 1.80 10.56 -25.51
N LYS A 15 2.95 10.23 -26.12
CA LYS A 15 3.03 9.84 -27.54
C LYS A 15 2.25 8.55 -27.82
N ALA A 16 2.44 7.52 -26.99
CA ALA A 16 1.75 6.22 -27.12
C ALA A 16 0.22 6.34 -27.12
N PHE A 17 -0.33 7.20 -26.24
CA PHE A 17 -1.77 7.40 -26.14
C PHE A 17 -2.31 8.43 -27.13
N ALA A 18 -1.54 9.47 -27.48
CA ALA A 18 -1.96 10.46 -28.47
C ALA A 18 -2.07 9.86 -29.89
N GLU A 19 -1.11 9.01 -30.30
CA GLU A 19 -1.12 8.36 -31.62
C GLU A 19 -2.30 7.37 -31.81
N LYS A 20 -2.85 6.83 -30.71
CA LYS A 20 -4.03 5.94 -30.74
C LYS A 20 -5.35 6.59 -30.32
N SER A 21 -5.36 7.83 -29.83
CA SER A 21 -6.59 8.57 -29.49
C SER A 21 -7.51 8.90 -30.69
N SER A 22 -7.09 8.57 -31.92
CA SER A 22 -7.96 8.57 -33.10
C SER A 22 -8.85 7.31 -33.22
N ARG A 23 -8.61 6.27 -32.40
CA ARG A 23 -9.43 5.07 -32.29
C ARG A 23 -9.51 4.66 -30.82
N SER A 24 -10.64 4.97 -30.18
CA SER A 24 -11.16 4.37 -28.95
C SER A 24 -10.34 3.17 -28.48
N VAL A 25 -9.39 3.41 -27.55
CA VAL A 25 -8.68 2.32 -26.87
C VAL A 25 -9.74 1.61 -26.05
N ASP A 26 -10.09 0.39 -26.45
CA ASP A 26 -10.92 -0.51 -25.67
C ASP A 26 -10.15 -0.88 -24.39
N ILE A 27 -10.23 -0.01 -23.39
CA ILE A 27 -9.68 -0.24 -22.04
C ILE A 27 -10.34 -1.49 -21.40
N TYR A 28 -11.48 -1.92 -21.94
CA TYR A 28 -12.22 -3.13 -21.54
C TYR A 28 -11.81 -4.39 -22.31
N GLY A 29 -10.96 -4.29 -23.33
CA GLY A 29 -10.35 -5.44 -23.96
C GLY A 29 -9.23 -5.97 -23.06
N TYR A 30 -9.47 -7.10 -22.39
CA TYR A 30 -8.54 -7.82 -21.51
C TYR A 30 -7.28 -8.38 -22.22
N GLY A 31 -6.66 -7.59 -23.10
CA GLY A 31 -5.39 -7.89 -23.75
C GLY A 31 -4.34 -6.89 -23.30
N PHE A 32 -3.28 -7.39 -22.67
CA PHE A 32 -2.03 -6.65 -22.46
C PHE A 32 -1.67 -5.90 -23.73
N THR A 33 -1.82 -4.57 -23.72
CA THR A 33 -1.61 -3.77 -24.91
C THR A 33 -0.17 -3.30 -24.91
N THR A 34 0.61 -3.76 -25.90
CA THR A 34 1.91 -3.17 -26.23
C THR A 34 1.71 -2.03 -27.21
N LEU A 35 2.26 -0.87 -26.87
CA LEU A 35 2.26 0.34 -27.65
C LEU A 35 3.69 0.65 -28.05
N SER A 36 4.03 0.40 -29.30
CA SER A 36 5.29 0.87 -29.87
C SER A 36 5.16 2.35 -30.18
N THR A 37 6.09 3.15 -29.68
CA THR A 37 6.26 4.58 -29.98
C THR A 37 7.57 4.76 -30.74
N GLY A 38 7.74 5.91 -31.41
CA GLY A 38 9.02 6.23 -32.06
C GLY A 38 10.21 6.44 -31.11
N SER A 39 10.12 6.08 -29.83
CA SER A 39 11.23 6.16 -28.87
C SER A 39 11.24 5.01 -27.84
N GLY A 40 10.47 3.94 -28.08
CA GLY A 40 10.41 2.76 -27.21
C GLY A 40 9.05 2.04 -27.21
N GLU A 41 8.95 0.95 -26.47
CA GLU A 41 7.73 0.18 -26.27
C GLU A 41 7.16 0.38 -24.87
N VAL A 42 5.84 0.56 -24.77
CA VAL A 42 5.12 0.62 -23.50
C VAL A 42 4.14 -0.54 -23.46
N LYS A 43 4.24 -1.40 -22.47
CA LYS A 43 3.31 -2.49 -22.22
C LYS A 43 2.50 -2.20 -20.97
N ILE A 44 1.18 -2.27 -21.10
CA ILE A 44 0.27 -2.15 -19.95
C ILE A 44 0.07 -3.54 -19.33
N ASN A 45 0.52 -3.71 -18.09
CA ASN A 45 0.45 -4.95 -17.34
C ASN A 45 -0.83 -5.08 -16.52
N LYS A 46 -1.31 -3.97 -15.97
CA LYS A 46 -2.51 -3.96 -15.13
C LYS A 46 -3.20 -2.62 -15.26
N ILE A 47 -4.53 -2.66 -15.19
CA ILE A 47 -5.38 -1.48 -15.14
C ILE A 47 -6.30 -1.66 -13.94
N GLU A 48 -6.31 -0.68 -13.05
CA GLU A 48 -7.26 -0.61 -11.94
C GLU A 48 -8.15 0.62 -12.12
N GLU A 49 -9.45 0.42 -12.25
CA GLU A 49 -10.42 1.50 -12.45
C GLU A 49 -11.11 1.87 -11.12
N THR A 50 -11.14 3.16 -10.82
CA THR A 50 -12.03 3.77 -9.83
C THR A 50 -13.08 4.59 -10.58
N GLU A 51 -14.27 4.01 -10.76
CA GLU A 51 -15.36 4.64 -11.49
C GLU A 51 -16.04 5.74 -10.66
N ASN A 52 -16.33 6.87 -11.30
CA ASN A 52 -17.31 7.84 -10.81
C ASN A 52 -18.33 8.14 -11.92
N LYS A 53 -19.57 7.68 -11.75
CA LYS A 53 -20.65 7.79 -12.74
C LYS A 53 -20.96 9.21 -13.23
N LYS A 54 -20.59 10.24 -12.47
CA LYS A 54 -20.87 11.65 -12.80
C LYS A 54 -19.66 12.36 -13.39
N ALA A 55 -18.49 12.14 -12.81
CA ALA A 55 -17.29 12.88 -13.18
C ALA A 55 -16.49 12.19 -14.29
N GLY A 56 -16.45 10.84 -14.26
CA GLY A 56 -15.56 10.02 -15.07
C GLY A 56 -14.69 9.12 -14.20
N SER A 57 -13.92 8.24 -14.83
CA SER A 57 -13.15 7.19 -14.16
C SER A 57 -11.68 7.57 -13.99
N ARG A 58 -11.11 7.26 -12.83
CA ARG A 58 -9.66 7.30 -12.60
C ARG A 58 -9.08 5.91 -12.78
N PHE A 59 -7.92 5.81 -13.41
CA PHE A 59 -7.21 4.55 -13.64
C PHE A 59 -5.83 4.61 -13.00
N LEU A 60 -5.41 3.53 -12.35
CA LEU A 60 -4.01 3.25 -12.06
C LEU A 60 -3.51 2.23 -13.09
N LEU A 61 -2.52 2.63 -13.89
CA LEU A 61 -1.91 1.77 -14.89
C LEU A 61 -0.59 1.25 -14.35
N GLU A 62 -0.36 -0.06 -14.39
CA GLU A 62 0.97 -0.64 -14.21
C GLU A 62 1.60 -0.87 -15.59
N LEU A 63 2.82 -0.40 -15.77
CA LEU A 63 3.47 -0.28 -17.08
C LEU A 63 4.88 -0.87 -17.04
N ASP A 64 5.24 -1.57 -18.11
CA ASP A 64 6.62 -1.87 -18.47
C ASP A 64 7.01 -0.97 -19.64
N ILE A 65 8.13 -0.26 -19.51
CA ILE A 65 8.60 0.70 -20.51
C ILE A 65 10.00 0.29 -20.95
N GLN A 66 10.10 -0.11 -22.22
CA GLN A 66 11.35 -0.44 -22.87
C GLN A 66 11.76 0.73 -23.76
N LEU A 67 12.76 1.50 -23.32
CA LEU A 67 13.28 2.61 -24.12
C LEU A 67 14.13 2.10 -25.28
N GLU A 68 14.07 2.78 -26.42
CA GLU A 68 14.91 2.44 -27.57
C GLU A 68 16.39 2.63 -27.22
N GLY A 69 17.20 1.59 -27.45
CA GLY A 69 18.63 1.59 -27.15
C GLY A 69 18.99 1.33 -25.68
N GLU A 70 18.02 1.24 -24.77
CA GLU A 70 18.24 0.75 -23.42
C GLU A 70 17.97 -0.77 -23.35
N SER A 71 18.70 -1.49 -22.50
CA SER A 71 18.44 -2.92 -22.25
C SER A 71 17.53 -3.15 -21.05
N GLU A 72 17.38 -2.15 -20.18
CA GLU A 72 16.55 -2.25 -18.98
C GLU A 72 15.10 -1.90 -19.30
N VAL A 73 14.19 -2.70 -18.74
CA VAL A 73 12.75 -2.39 -18.72
C VAL A 73 12.47 -1.59 -17.46
N LEU A 74 11.86 -0.42 -17.62
CA LEU A 74 11.39 0.37 -16.49
C LEU A 74 9.99 -0.11 -16.09
N HIS A 75 9.87 -0.59 -14.86
CA HIS A 75 8.59 -0.93 -14.24
C HIS A 75 8.04 0.28 -13.49
N THR A 76 6.81 0.70 -13.81
CA THR A 76 6.20 1.89 -13.23
C THR A 76 4.69 1.76 -13.04
N SER A 77 4.08 2.70 -12.31
CA SER A 77 2.64 2.85 -12.23
C SER A 77 2.25 4.32 -12.33
N GLU A 78 1.15 4.64 -13.01
CA GLU A 78 0.74 6.03 -13.28
C GLU A 78 -0.79 6.21 -13.14
N TYR A 79 -1.20 7.32 -12.52
CA TYR A 79 -2.61 7.69 -12.40
C TYR A 79 -3.08 8.56 -13.57
N VAL A 80 -4.09 8.08 -14.28
CA VAL A 80 -4.76 8.81 -15.36
C VAL A 80 -6.27 8.89 -15.15
N TYR A 81 -6.93 9.73 -15.93
CA TYR A 81 -8.34 10.05 -15.76
C TYR A 81 -9.07 10.16 -17.09
N LEU A 82 -10.27 9.59 -17.18
CA LEU A 82 -11.17 9.75 -18.31
C LEU A 82 -12.44 10.44 -17.83
N ALA A 83 -12.63 11.70 -18.22
CA ALA A 83 -13.85 12.44 -17.89
C ALA A 83 -15.07 11.85 -18.61
N THR A 84 -16.25 11.93 -17.99
CA THR A 84 -17.49 11.48 -18.64
C THR A 84 -17.74 12.25 -19.94
N GLY A 85 -17.92 11.51 -21.04
CA GLY A 85 -18.14 12.08 -22.38
C GLY A 85 -16.86 12.54 -23.10
N ALA A 86 -15.68 12.42 -22.47
CA ALA A 86 -14.41 12.64 -23.14
C ALA A 86 -13.99 11.42 -23.96
N SER A 87 -13.22 11.65 -25.03
CA SER A 87 -12.68 10.61 -25.91
C SER A 87 -11.19 10.32 -25.67
N SER A 88 -10.57 10.99 -24.69
CA SER A 88 -9.13 10.88 -24.42
C SER A 88 -8.83 10.91 -22.92
N LEU A 89 -7.76 10.20 -22.55
CA LEU A 89 -7.26 10.15 -21.18
C LEU A 89 -6.44 11.40 -20.86
N CYS A 90 -6.61 11.89 -19.63
CA CYS A 90 -5.88 13.02 -19.08
C CYS A 90 -4.99 12.55 -17.92
N HIS A 91 -3.86 13.23 -17.74
CA HIS A 91 -3.05 13.06 -16.54
C HIS A 91 -3.72 13.73 -15.33
N THR A 92 -3.54 13.15 -14.16
CA THR A 92 -4.07 13.73 -12.92
C THR A 92 -3.09 14.76 -12.34
N SER A 93 -3.45 16.04 -12.38
CA SER A 93 -2.65 17.10 -11.76
C SER A 93 -2.77 17.03 -10.24
N ASN A 94 -1.65 17.17 -9.53
CA ASN A 94 -1.60 17.12 -8.06
C ASN A 94 -2.16 15.82 -7.44
N PHE A 95 -2.10 14.71 -8.17
CA PHE A 95 -2.53 13.38 -7.70
C PHE A 95 -1.49 12.33 -8.08
N GLN A 96 -0.28 12.49 -7.55
CA GLN A 96 0.84 11.61 -7.87
C GLN A 96 1.29 10.90 -6.61
N TRP A 97 1.48 9.59 -6.74
CA TRP A 97 2.11 8.81 -5.68
C TRP A 97 3.63 9.01 -5.73
N LYS A 98 4.30 8.79 -4.59
CA LYS A 98 5.75 9.01 -4.46
C LYS A 98 6.45 7.67 -4.26
N ARG A 99 7.44 7.38 -5.11
CA ARG A 99 8.19 6.10 -5.12
C ARG A 99 9.10 5.89 -3.93
N ASN A 100 9.80 6.94 -3.52
CA ASN A 100 10.87 6.84 -2.50
C ASN A 100 10.39 7.36 -1.15
N VAL A 101 9.26 6.86 -0.67
CA VAL A 101 8.69 7.26 0.64
C VAL A 101 8.90 6.16 1.66
N ASP A 102 9.28 6.54 2.88
CA ASP A 102 9.36 5.60 3.99
C ASP A 102 7.96 5.09 4.36
N VAL A 103 7.81 3.78 4.49
CA VAL A 103 6.57 3.12 4.90
C VAL A 103 6.75 2.48 6.28
N TYR A 104 5.96 2.92 7.25
CA TYR A 104 5.95 2.33 8.59
C TYR A 104 4.79 1.33 8.68
N LEU A 105 5.09 0.06 8.89
CA LEU A 105 4.11 -1.00 9.09
C LEU A 105 3.85 -1.12 10.60
N VAL A 106 2.68 -0.67 11.05
CA VAL A 106 2.35 -0.57 12.49
C VAL A 106 1.40 -1.70 12.89
N VAL A 107 1.76 -2.46 13.91
CA VAL A 107 0.91 -3.52 14.48
C VAL A 107 0.87 -3.41 16.00
N SER A 108 -0.25 -3.79 16.61
CA SER A 108 -0.39 -3.88 18.07
C SER A 108 -0.67 -5.31 18.50
N VAL A 109 0.03 -5.77 19.55
CA VAL A 109 0.06 -7.19 19.94
C VAL A 109 -0.05 -7.38 21.46
N LYS A 110 -0.61 -8.52 21.87
CA LYS A 110 -0.57 -9.03 23.25
C LYS A 110 -0.72 -10.54 23.30
N ASN A 111 0.28 -11.24 23.86
CA ASN A 111 0.26 -12.68 24.12
C ASN A 111 -0.08 -13.55 22.90
N LEU A 112 0.47 -13.18 21.73
CA LEU A 112 0.24 -13.85 20.46
C LEU A 112 1.59 -14.10 19.75
N GLY A 113 2.58 -14.59 20.52
CA GLY A 113 3.97 -14.73 20.12
C GLY A 113 4.18 -15.53 18.82
N ALA A 114 3.47 -16.64 18.64
CA ALA A 114 3.57 -17.43 17.41
C ALA A 114 3.18 -16.61 16.16
N TRP A 115 2.19 -15.73 16.27
CA TRP A 115 1.78 -14.84 15.18
C TRP A 115 2.75 -13.67 14.99
N VAL A 116 3.36 -13.19 16.07
CA VAL A 116 4.45 -12.20 15.96
C VAL A 116 5.64 -12.79 15.20
N GLN A 117 6.04 -14.03 15.48
CA GLN A 117 7.08 -14.72 14.74
C GLN A 117 6.70 -14.90 13.26
N HIS A 118 5.46 -15.32 12.98
CA HIS A 118 4.95 -15.42 11.61
C HIS A 118 5.05 -14.08 10.86
N LEU A 119 4.63 -12.98 11.49
CA LEU A 119 4.72 -11.64 10.92
C LEU A 119 6.18 -11.25 10.64
N ILE A 120 7.10 -11.48 11.59
CA ILE A 120 8.52 -11.16 11.41
C ILE A 120 9.10 -11.92 10.22
N HIS A 121 8.85 -13.24 10.13
CA HIS A 121 9.28 -14.04 8.99
C HIS A 121 8.68 -13.56 7.66
N ASN A 122 7.40 -13.15 7.66
CA ASN A 122 6.77 -12.59 6.47
C ASN A 122 7.44 -11.29 6.04
N MET A 123 7.77 -10.40 6.99
CA MET A 123 8.48 -9.15 6.68
C MET A 123 9.92 -9.41 6.20
N GLU A 124 10.62 -10.39 6.78
CA GLU A 124 11.94 -10.80 6.29
C GLU A 124 11.87 -11.33 4.86
N HIS A 125 10.83 -12.11 4.53
CA HIS A 125 10.63 -12.60 3.18
C HIS A 125 10.41 -11.44 2.19
N ILE A 126 9.57 -10.46 2.55
CA ILE A 126 9.39 -9.23 1.75
C ILE A 126 10.74 -8.54 1.53
N TYR A 127 11.52 -8.33 2.59
CA TYR A 127 12.83 -7.69 2.48
C TYR A 127 13.79 -8.49 1.59
N LYS A 128 13.90 -9.81 1.79
CA LYS A 128 14.79 -10.68 1.00
C LYS A 128 14.45 -10.69 -0.49
N VAL A 129 13.17 -10.61 -0.84
CA VAL A 129 12.70 -10.63 -2.24
C VAL A 129 12.84 -9.26 -2.90
N THR A 130 12.57 -8.18 -2.17
CA THR A 130 12.49 -6.82 -2.74
C THR A 130 13.74 -5.98 -2.56
N GLY A 131 14.53 -6.24 -1.52
CA GLY A 131 15.64 -5.37 -1.10
C GLY A 131 15.18 -3.99 -0.62
N ASP A 132 13.91 -3.80 -0.30
CA ASP A 132 13.38 -2.49 0.08
C ASP A 132 13.83 -2.09 1.50
N GLU A 133 14.74 -1.12 1.58
CA GLU A 133 15.26 -0.58 2.84
C GLU A 133 14.41 0.58 3.41
N ARG A 134 13.37 1.01 2.66
CA ARG A 134 12.51 2.15 2.99
C ARG A 134 11.19 1.70 3.62
N PHE A 135 11.21 0.61 4.37
CA PHE A 135 10.13 0.28 5.30
C PHE A 135 10.67 -0.07 6.69
N GLU A 136 9.83 0.14 7.71
CA GLU A 136 10.14 -0.15 9.11
C GLU A 136 8.96 -0.86 9.77
N LEU A 137 9.22 -1.99 10.41
CA LEU A 137 8.21 -2.71 11.18
C LEU A 137 8.13 -2.15 12.60
N VAL A 138 6.99 -1.59 12.99
CA VAL A 138 6.72 -1.04 14.33
C VAL A 138 5.75 -1.94 15.06
N ILE A 139 6.24 -2.68 16.06
CA ILE A 139 5.43 -3.55 16.91
C ILE A 139 5.16 -2.84 18.24
N VAL A 140 3.89 -2.63 18.55
CA VAL A 140 3.43 -2.06 19.82
C VAL A 140 2.93 -3.19 20.72
N ASP A 141 3.76 -3.58 21.68
CA ASP A 141 3.56 -4.74 22.55
C ASP A 141 2.99 -4.35 23.92
N TYR A 142 1.86 -4.95 24.28
CA TYR A 142 1.22 -4.79 25.60
C TYR A 142 1.77 -5.77 26.65
N GLN A 143 3.10 -5.77 26.81
CA GLN A 143 3.83 -6.62 27.74
C GLN A 143 3.50 -8.11 27.56
N SER A 144 3.72 -8.61 26.34
CA SER A 144 3.53 -10.03 26.06
C SER A 144 4.47 -10.89 26.90
N GLY A 145 3.94 -11.97 27.48
CA GLY A 145 4.71 -12.90 28.33
C GLY A 145 5.16 -14.17 27.62
N ASP A 146 4.73 -14.38 26.38
CA ASP A 146 4.91 -15.60 25.59
C ASP A 146 6.00 -15.51 24.52
N LEU A 147 6.57 -14.31 24.28
CA LEU A 147 7.67 -14.08 23.35
C LEU A 147 8.48 -12.83 23.74
N ASP A 148 9.81 -12.92 23.68
CA ASP A 148 10.68 -11.74 23.66
C ASP A 148 10.75 -11.17 22.23
N VAL A 149 9.83 -10.26 21.92
CA VAL A 149 9.70 -9.63 20.59
C VAL A 149 11.00 -8.94 20.16
N ALA A 150 11.72 -8.32 21.08
CA ALA A 150 12.95 -7.60 20.77
C ALA A 150 14.13 -8.55 20.52
N ALA A 151 14.18 -9.70 21.19
CA ALA A 151 15.13 -10.76 20.85
C ALA A 151 14.84 -11.35 19.46
N GLU A 152 13.58 -11.62 19.13
CA GLU A 152 13.18 -12.16 17.83
C GLU A 152 13.56 -11.21 16.69
N LEU A 153 13.24 -9.91 16.81
CA LEU A 153 13.60 -8.91 15.80
C LEU A 153 15.11 -8.74 15.63
N ARG A 154 15.90 -8.83 16.71
CA ARG A 154 17.37 -8.80 16.65
C ARG A 154 17.96 -10.00 15.92
N ALA A 155 17.28 -11.15 15.96
CA ALA A 155 17.70 -12.36 15.26
C ALA A 155 17.27 -12.36 13.77
N SER A 156 16.29 -11.51 13.41
CA SER A 156 15.78 -11.39 12.04
C SER A 156 16.74 -10.64 11.10
N SER A 157 16.54 -10.79 9.79
CA SER A 157 17.24 -10.02 8.75
C SER A 157 16.62 -8.65 8.46
N LEU A 158 15.63 -8.19 9.23
CA LEU A 158 14.97 -6.91 8.97
C LEU A 158 15.91 -5.74 9.25
N PRO A 159 16.10 -4.81 8.28
CA PRO A 159 17.05 -3.72 8.45
C PRO A 159 16.55 -2.65 9.43
N ARG A 160 15.22 -2.47 9.53
CA ARG A 160 14.58 -1.42 10.33
C ARG A 160 13.38 -1.97 11.06
N TRP A 161 13.38 -1.83 12.38
CA TRP A 161 12.27 -2.22 13.23
C TRP A 161 12.25 -1.42 14.53
N LYS A 162 11.08 -1.36 15.16
CA LYS A 162 10.86 -0.72 16.45
C LYS A 162 9.91 -1.56 17.31
N VAL A 163 10.25 -1.71 18.58
CA VAL A 163 9.33 -2.20 19.62
C VAL A 163 8.95 -1.04 20.53
N ILE A 164 7.65 -0.86 20.75
CA ILE A 164 7.08 0.10 21.71
C ILE A 164 6.36 -0.72 22.78
N SER A 165 6.78 -0.59 24.04
CA SER A 165 6.13 -1.29 25.15
C SER A 165 5.01 -0.44 25.74
N MET A 166 3.82 -1.01 25.88
CA MET A 166 2.66 -0.40 26.52
C MET A 166 2.22 -1.21 27.73
N THR A 167 1.86 -0.53 28.82
CA THR A 167 1.36 -1.18 30.03
C THR A 167 -0.17 -1.20 30.05
N GLY A 168 -0.75 -2.21 30.70
CA GLY A 168 -2.19 -2.26 31.00
C GLY A 168 -3.01 -3.23 30.11
N GLY A 169 -4.32 -2.97 30.03
CA GLY A 169 -5.24 -3.73 29.18
C GLY A 169 -4.92 -3.55 27.70
N PHE A 170 -5.09 -4.61 26.91
CA PHE A 170 -4.87 -4.51 25.47
C PHE A 170 -5.87 -3.55 24.83
N SER A 171 -5.37 -2.63 24.01
CA SER A 171 -6.17 -1.73 23.19
C SER A 171 -5.58 -1.69 21.79
N ARG A 172 -6.34 -2.19 20.80
CA ARG A 172 -5.92 -2.11 19.39
C ARG A 172 -5.75 -0.66 18.95
N SER A 173 -6.77 0.17 19.18
CA SER A 173 -6.75 1.58 18.82
C SER A 173 -5.62 2.33 19.52
N GLY A 174 -5.44 2.13 20.83
CA GLY A 174 -4.36 2.74 21.61
C GLY A 174 -2.97 2.30 21.14
N GLY A 175 -2.81 1.02 20.81
CA GLY A 175 -1.55 0.49 20.30
C GLY A 175 -1.20 1.00 18.91
N LEU A 176 -2.16 0.95 17.98
CA LEU A 176 -1.98 1.50 16.64
C LEU A 176 -1.71 3.01 16.68
N GLN A 177 -2.41 3.75 17.54
CA GLN A 177 -2.17 5.18 17.72
C GLN A 177 -0.76 5.45 18.25
N ALA A 178 -0.28 4.70 19.24
CA ALA A 178 1.09 4.85 19.75
C ALA A 178 2.15 4.59 18.66
N GLY A 179 1.89 3.63 17.75
CA GLY A 179 2.74 3.40 16.59
C GLY A 179 2.67 4.53 15.55
N ILE A 180 1.50 5.10 15.32
CA ILE A 180 1.32 6.30 14.47
C ILE A 180 2.06 7.51 15.07
N ASP A 181 2.03 7.68 16.39
CA ASP A 181 2.65 8.81 17.10
C ASP A 181 4.18 8.72 17.16
N TYR A 182 4.73 7.50 17.07
CA TYR A 182 6.17 7.29 16.94
C TYR A 182 6.73 7.89 15.63
N VAL A 183 5.94 7.91 14.55
CA VAL A 183 6.36 8.42 13.25
C VAL A 183 6.27 9.94 13.23
N THR A 184 7.40 10.62 13.13
CA THR A 184 7.46 12.10 13.16
C THR A 184 7.54 12.74 11.77
N ASN A 185 8.00 12.00 10.76
CA ASN A 185 8.09 12.50 9.39
C ASN A 185 6.68 12.63 8.77
N PRO A 186 6.19 13.86 8.48
CA PRO A 186 4.85 14.06 7.92
C PRO A 186 4.68 13.52 6.50
N ASP A 187 5.80 13.33 5.78
CA ASP A 187 5.85 12.81 4.41
C ASP A 187 6.08 11.30 4.35
N ALA A 188 6.11 10.60 5.48
CA ALA A 188 6.11 9.14 5.51
C ALA A 188 4.68 8.58 5.42
N ILE A 189 4.55 7.36 4.92
CA ILE A 189 3.29 6.61 4.97
C ILE A 189 3.28 5.75 6.23
N VAL A 190 2.18 5.78 6.97
CA VAL A 190 1.94 4.86 8.08
C VAL A 190 0.80 3.93 7.68
N MET A 191 1.11 2.65 7.62
CA MET A 191 0.20 1.57 7.25
C MET A 191 -0.05 0.69 8.48
N THR A 192 -1.26 0.74 9.02
CA THR A 192 -1.64 -0.13 10.13
C THR A 192 -1.97 -1.50 9.59
N ILE A 193 -1.39 -2.54 10.20
CA ILE A 193 -1.57 -3.93 9.80
C ILE A 193 -2.06 -4.82 10.95
N ASP A 194 -2.42 -6.06 10.60
CA ASP A 194 -2.70 -7.14 11.53
C ASP A 194 -1.58 -8.19 11.48
N MET A 195 -1.32 -8.88 12.59
CA MET A 195 -0.27 -9.90 12.68
C MET A 195 -0.67 -11.26 12.08
N HIS A 196 -1.97 -11.52 11.87
CA HIS A 196 -2.46 -12.79 11.32
C HIS A 196 -2.39 -12.84 9.78
N LEU A 197 -1.62 -11.97 9.16
CA LEU A 197 -1.58 -11.80 7.71
C LEU A 197 -0.31 -12.39 7.11
N THR A 198 -0.46 -12.96 5.93
CA THR A 198 0.64 -13.24 5.00
C THR A 198 0.58 -12.19 3.90
N LEU A 199 1.43 -11.17 3.99
CA LEU A 199 1.49 -10.09 3.03
C LEU A 199 2.33 -10.48 1.81
N PRO A 200 1.91 -10.09 0.59
CA PRO A 200 2.65 -10.41 -0.63
C PRO A 200 3.98 -9.62 -0.71
N PRO A 201 5.00 -10.11 -1.44
CA PRO A 201 6.28 -9.41 -1.59
C PRO A 201 6.17 -7.95 -2.02
N GLY A 202 5.23 -7.62 -2.91
CA GLY A 202 5.00 -6.25 -3.39
C GLY A 202 4.24 -5.32 -2.43
N PHE A 203 3.87 -5.76 -1.22
CA PHE A 203 2.94 -5.03 -0.36
C PHE A 203 3.38 -3.61 0.00
N VAL A 204 4.67 -3.41 0.28
CA VAL A 204 5.23 -2.08 0.60
C VAL A 204 5.09 -1.14 -0.61
N GLU A 205 5.44 -1.62 -1.80
CA GLU A 205 5.33 -0.85 -3.03
C GLU A 205 3.85 -0.57 -3.38
N TYR A 206 2.97 -1.57 -3.23
CA TYR A 206 1.54 -1.39 -3.37
C TYR A 206 1.02 -0.31 -2.42
N THR A 207 1.52 -0.26 -1.19
CA THR A 207 1.15 0.79 -0.24
C THR A 207 1.55 2.18 -0.76
N ARG A 208 2.79 2.35 -1.26
CA ARG A 208 3.23 3.64 -1.82
C ARG A 208 2.37 4.10 -2.99
N ARG A 209 2.05 3.18 -3.90
CA ARG A 209 1.26 3.44 -5.11
C ARG A 209 -0.18 3.88 -4.81
N HIS A 210 -0.79 3.34 -3.76
CA HIS A 210 -2.20 3.57 -3.44
C HIS A 210 -2.42 4.63 -2.37
N VAL A 211 -1.39 5.38 -1.99
CA VAL A 211 -1.53 6.48 -1.04
C VAL A 211 -1.05 7.77 -1.72
N VAL A 212 -1.92 8.78 -1.75
CA VAL A 212 -1.63 10.11 -2.29
C VAL A 212 -1.89 11.13 -1.20
N GLN A 213 -0.82 11.83 -0.80
CA GLN A 213 -0.81 12.76 0.34
C GLN A 213 -1.93 13.80 0.22
N GLY A 214 -2.77 13.89 1.27
CA GLY A 214 -3.91 14.81 1.35
C GLY A 214 -5.07 14.48 0.40
N LYS A 215 -5.05 13.33 -0.28
CA LYS A 215 -6.02 13.00 -1.34
C LYS A 215 -6.57 11.58 -1.31
N MET A 216 -5.76 10.59 -0.90
CA MET A 216 -6.16 9.18 -0.94
C MET A 216 -5.39 8.36 0.08
N GLY A 217 -6.13 7.64 0.93
CA GLY A 217 -5.62 6.53 1.72
C GLY A 217 -5.81 5.19 1.02
N PHE A 218 -5.13 4.16 1.53
CA PHE A 218 -5.18 2.80 1.02
C PHE A 218 -5.74 1.84 2.07
N ALA A 219 -6.81 1.13 1.72
CA ALA A 219 -7.37 0.07 2.55
C ALA A 219 -7.50 -1.21 1.70
N PRO A 220 -6.48 -2.07 1.67
CA PRO A 220 -6.52 -3.30 0.89
C PRO A 220 -7.51 -4.30 1.48
N MET A 221 -8.24 -4.97 0.60
CA MET A 221 -8.99 -6.18 0.95
C MET A 221 -8.04 -7.34 1.24
N PHE A 222 -8.44 -8.24 2.13
CA PHE A 222 -7.70 -9.46 2.41
C PHE A 222 -8.63 -10.67 2.39
N PHE A 223 -8.05 -11.84 2.11
CA PHE A 223 -8.76 -13.11 2.14
C PHE A 223 -8.67 -13.70 3.53
N ARG A 224 -9.81 -13.87 4.20
CA ARG A 224 -9.90 -14.47 5.52
C ARG A 224 -10.08 -15.98 5.40
N LEU A 225 -9.11 -16.73 5.91
CA LEU A 225 -9.18 -18.18 5.96
C LEU A 225 -10.17 -18.65 7.04
N ASN A 226 -10.90 -19.71 6.71
CA ASN A 226 -11.69 -20.45 7.70
C ASN A 226 -10.75 -21.20 8.66
N GLN A 227 -11.24 -21.49 9.86
CA GLN A 227 -10.45 -22.22 10.86
C GLN A 227 -9.97 -23.58 10.31
N GLY A 228 -8.68 -23.87 10.50
CA GLY A 228 -8.06 -25.13 10.06
C GLY A 228 -7.55 -25.13 8.62
N TYR A 229 -7.73 -24.04 7.88
CA TYR A 229 -7.20 -23.86 6.52
C TYR A 229 -5.93 -23.01 6.51
N THR A 230 -5.16 -23.11 5.43
CA THR A 230 -3.85 -22.45 5.25
C THR A 230 -3.75 -21.82 3.88
N GLU A 231 -2.68 -21.07 3.62
CA GLU A 231 -2.37 -20.51 2.30
C GLU A 231 -2.14 -21.56 1.20
N ILE A 232 -1.88 -22.82 1.57
CA ILE A 232 -1.72 -23.95 0.63
C ILE A 232 -3.06 -24.64 0.37
N ASN A 233 -3.91 -24.74 1.39
CA ASN A 233 -5.25 -25.32 1.31
C ASN A 233 -6.27 -24.23 1.56
N ILE A 234 -6.59 -23.46 0.52
CA ILE A 234 -7.35 -22.21 0.65
C ILE A 234 -8.84 -22.51 0.78
N ASN A 235 -9.44 -22.07 1.89
CA ASN A 235 -10.88 -22.01 2.08
C ASN A 235 -11.21 -20.83 3.00
N GLY A 236 -12.21 -20.04 2.63
CA GLY A 236 -12.48 -18.77 3.30
C GLY A 236 -13.29 -17.83 2.43
N PHE A 237 -13.16 -16.53 2.68
CA PHE A 237 -13.88 -15.49 1.95
C PHE A 237 -13.06 -14.19 1.89
N TRP A 238 -13.34 -13.36 0.89
CA TRP A 238 -12.83 -12.00 0.83
C TRP A 238 -13.54 -11.14 1.87
N GLU A 239 -12.78 -10.50 2.75
CA GLU A 239 -13.31 -9.52 3.69
C GLU A 239 -13.40 -8.16 2.97
N THR A 240 -14.61 -7.81 2.52
CA THR A 240 -14.86 -6.63 1.67
C THR A 240 -15.38 -5.43 2.44
N LEU A 241 -15.73 -5.59 3.72
CA LEU A 241 -16.34 -4.55 4.56
C LEU A 241 -15.46 -4.26 5.79
N THR A 242 -14.18 -4.00 5.56
CA THR A 242 -13.21 -3.74 6.62
C THR A 242 -12.21 -2.66 6.25
N TYR A 243 -11.76 -1.92 7.26
CA TYR A 243 -10.60 -1.04 7.19
C TYR A 243 -9.52 -1.49 8.19
N GLY A 244 -9.50 -2.80 8.51
CA GLY A 244 -8.54 -3.40 9.42
C GLY A 244 -7.08 -3.13 9.00
N LEU A 245 -6.87 -2.91 7.71
CA LEU A 245 -5.66 -2.37 7.11
C LEU A 245 -5.93 -0.97 6.57
N LEU A 246 -5.11 0.01 6.96
CA LEU A 246 -5.26 1.39 6.53
C LEU A 246 -3.91 2.11 6.44
N GLY A 247 -3.62 2.64 5.26
CA GLY A 247 -2.40 3.36 4.93
C GLY A 247 -2.71 4.79 4.55
N MET A 248 -2.07 5.75 5.21
CA MET A 248 -2.15 7.18 4.89
C MET A 248 -0.81 7.85 5.16
N TYR A 249 -0.59 9.04 4.60
CA TYR A 249 0.55 9.84 5.03
C TYR A 249 0.42 10.21 6.51
N LYS A 250 1.53 10.37 7.21
CA LYS A 250 1.52 10.79 8.62
C LYS A 250 0.86 12.17 8.79
N SER A 251 1.03 13.06 7.82
CA SER A 251 0.30 14.35 7.77
C SER A 251 -1.23 14.16 7.69
N ASP A 252 -1.70 13.18 6.92
CA ASP A 252 -3.12 12.87 6.78
C ASP A 252 -3.68 12.23 8.06
N TRP A 253 -2.95 11.27 8.66
CA TRP A 253 -3.28 10.73 9.98
C TRP A 253 -3.43 11.81 11.05
N THR A 254 -2.52 12.80 11.02
CA THR A 254 -2.54 13.92 11.97
C THR A 254 -3.73 14.83 11.71
N THR A 255 -4.08 15.07 10.44
CA THR A 255 -5.23 15.89 10.05
C THR A 255 -6.56 15.24 10.44
N ALA A 256 -6.68 13.92 10.25
CA ALA A 256 -7.85 13.14 10.66
C ALA A 256 -7.97 12.97 12.20
N GLY A 257 -6.88 13.23 12.94
CA GLY A 257 -6.83 13.10 14.39
C GLY A 257 -6.59 11.67 14.89
N GLY A 258 -6.13 10.76 14.02
CA GLY A 258 -5.79 9.38 14.39
C GLY A 258 -6.98 8.51 14.80
N PHE A 259 -6.71 7.43 15.53
CA PHE A 259 -7.75 6.59 16.12
C PHE A 259 -8.40 7.25 17.34
N ASP A 260 -9.70 7.03 17.50
CA ASP A 260 -10.43 7.43 18.70
C ASP A 260 -10.16 6.47 19.87
N VAL A 261 -9.03 6.69 20.55
CA VAL A 261 -8.58 5.84 21.67
C VAL A 261 -9.51 5.90 22.89
N GLN A 262 -10.31 6.95 23.04
CA GLN A 262 -11.26 7.09 24.16
C GLN A 262 -12.54 6.29 23.90
N LYS A 263 -13.03 6.30 22.66
CA LYS A 263 -14.23 5.54 22.26
C LYS A 263 -13.96 4.04 22.15
N TYR A 264 -12.76 3.66 21.70
CA TYR A 264 -12.39 2.26 21.44
C TYR A 264 -11.30 1.75 22.38
N THR A 265 -11.43 2.04 23.69
CA THR A 265 -10.45 1.67 24.72
C THR A 265 -10.22 0.15 24.80
N THR A 266 -11.26 -0.65 25.05
CA THR A 266 -11.16 -2.11 25.18
C THR A 266 -12.10 -2.88 24.25
N LYS A 267 -12.92 -2.17 23.46
CA LYS A 267 -13.85 -2.80 22.52
C LYS A 267 -13.10 -3.17 21.24
N TRP A 268 -13.26 -4.42 20.81
CA TRP A 268 -12.81 -4.86 19.48
C TRP A 268 -13.87 -4.50 18.43
N GLY A 269 -13.46 -3.80 17.37
CA GLY A 269 -14.28 -3.54 16.19
C GLY A 269 -14.94 -2.16 16.17
N GLY A 270 -14.96 -1.58 14.96
CA GLY A 270 -15.56 -0.29 14.64
C GLY A 270 -14.59 0.89 14.79
N GLU A 271 -13.39 0.69 15.30
CA GLU A 271 -12.33 1.70 15.37
C GLU A 271 -11.75 2.04 14.00
N ASP A 272 -11.73 1.06 13.11
CA ASP A 272 -11.30 1.17 11.73
C ASP A 272 -12.28 2.03 10.92
N TRP A 273 -13.58 1.74 11.03
CA TRP A 273 -14.65 2.60 10.52
C TRP A 273 -14.60 4.01 11.13
N GLY A 274 -14.37 4.09 12.45
CA GLY A 274 -14.26 5.37 13.14
C GLY A 274 -13.06 6.22 12.71
N ALA A 275 -11.98 5.60 12.22
CA ALA A 275 -10.83 6.30 11.67
C ALA A 275 -11.09 6.80 10.24
N VAL A 276 -11.84 6.05 9.42
CA VAL A 276 -12.17 6.43 8.03
C VAL A 276 -13.27 7.48 7.95
N ASP A 277 -14.22 7.48 8.89
CA ASP A 277 -15.30 8.47 8.94
C ASP A 277 -14.84 9.90 9.31
N ARG A 278 -13.61 10.06 9.83
CA ARG A 278 -13.05 11.33 10.30
C ARG A 278 -12.28 12.05 9.20
#